data_AF-A0A947BAZ3-F1
#
_entry.id   AF-A0A947BAZ3-F1
#
_cell.length_a   1.000
_cell.length_b   1.000
_cell.length_c   1.000
_cell.angle_alpha   90.00
_cell.angle_beta   90.00
_cell.angle_gamma   90.00
#
_symmetry.space_group_name_H-M   'P 1'
#
loop_
_entity.id
_entity.type
_entity.pdbx_description
1 polymer ?
#
loop_
_entity_poly.entity_id
_entity_poly.type
_entity_poly.pdbx_seq_one_letter_code
_entity_poly.pdbx_strand_id
1 'polypeptide(L)'
;AKRPYKVGTGALYQQLGQPCVPVATNIGHFWPKRGFLRRPGLAVVEFLDPIEPGMEIKAFMERLETAIESHSDALLREARGQV
;
A
#
# COMPACT_ATOMS: atom_id res chain seq x y z
N ALA A 1 -2.66 -3.19 16.03
CA ALA A 1 -1.84 -4.38 15.74
C ALA A 1 -1.61 -4.47 14.24
N LYS A 2 -0.35 -4.54 13.80
CA LYS A 2 0.02 -4.78 12.40
C LYS A 2 -0.57 -6.13 11.97
N ARG A 3 -1.23 -6.17 10.81
CA ARG A 3 -1.77 -7.41 10.24
C ARG A 3 -0.87 -7.83 9.07
N PRO A 4 -0.47 -9.11 8.99
CA PRO A 4 0.36 -9.56 7.89
C PRO A 4 -0.39 -9.45 6.57
N TYR A 5 0.35 -9.16 5.49
CA TYR A 5 -0.18 -9.21 4.14
C TYR A 5 -0.62 -10.64 3.81
N LYS A 6 -1.69 -10.75 3.02
CA LYS A 6 -2.23 -12.05 2.62
C LYS A 6 -1.38 -12.65 1.50
N VAL A 7 -1.04 -13.93 1.63
CA VAL A 7 -0.23 -14.69 0.66
C VAL A 7 -0.81 -14.72 -0.76
N GLY A 8 -2.13 -14.53 -0.91
CA GLY A 8 -2.80 -14.56 -2.22
C GLY A 8 -2.22 -13.58 -3.25
N THR A 9 -1.69 -12.43 -2.81
CA THR A 9 -1.03 -11.49 -3.72
C THR A 9 0.24 -12.09 -4.33
N GLY A 10 1.05 -12.78 -3.52
CA GLY A 10 2.24 -13.48 -4.00
C GLY A 10 1.92 -14.65 -4.93
N ALA A 11 0.82 -15.37 -4.65
CA ALA A 11 0.35 -16.44 -5.54
C ALA A 11 -0.07 -15.90 -6.92
N LEU A 12 -0.82 -14.78 -6.95
CA LEU A 12 -1.21 -14.13 -8.20
C LEU A 12 0.00 -13.62 -8.97
N TYR A 13 0.97 -12.98 -8.30
CA TYR A 13 2.20 -12.51 -8.92
C TYR A 13 2.98 -13.64 -9.60
N GLN A 14 3.13 -14.79 -8.93
CA GLN A 14 3.81 -15.95 -9.49
C GLN A 14 3.04 -16.58 -10.67
N GLN A 15 1.72 -16.75 -10.54
CA GLN A 15 0.91 -17.42 -11.55
C GLN A 15 0.69 -16.59 -12.81
N LEU A 16 0.54 -15.27 -12.65
CA LEU A 16 0.29 -14.36 -13.78
C LEU A 16 1.57 -13.99 -14.51
N GLY A 17 2.73 -13.96 -13.82
CA GLY A 17 4.01 -13.60 -14.43
C GLY A 17 4.01 -12.18 -15.00
N GLN A 18 3.23 -11.27 -14.41
CA GLN A 18 3.10 -9.87 -14.84
C GLN A 18 3.74 -8.92 -13.83
N PRO A 19 4.19 -7.73 -14.28
CA PRO A 19 4.62 -6.68 -13.36
C PRO A 19 3.53 -6.32 -12.36
N CYS A 20 3.87 -6.27 -11.08
CA CYS A 20 2.97 -5.82 -10.02
C CYS A 20 3.25 -4.35 -9.72
N VAL A 21 2.25 -3.48 -9.86
CA VAL A 21 2.37 -2.06 -9.51
C VAL A 21 1.85 -1.85 -8.08
N PRO A 22 2.72 -1.54 -7.10
CA PRO A 22 2.29 -1.26 -5.74
C PRO A 22 1.55 0.08 -5.67
N VAL A 23 0.59 0.20 -4.76
CA VAL A 23 -0.19 1.43 -4.57
C VAL A 23 -0.25 1.80 -3.10
N ALA A 24 0.16 3.03 -2.78
CA ALA A 24 0.11 3.61 -1.44
C ALA A 24 -1.05 4.63 -1.32
N THR A 25 -1.57 4.83 -0.11
CA THR A 25 -2.66 5.80 0.11
C THR A 25 -2.79 6.27 1.56
N ASN A 26 -3.20 7.53 1.74
CA ASN A 26 -3.55 8.10 3.05
C ASN A 26 -5.07 8.19 3.32
N ILE A 27 -5.94 7.71 2.42
CA ILE A 27 -7.41 7.90 2.50
C ILE A 27 -7.98 7.45 3.85
N GLY A 28 -7.48 6.34 4.40
CA GLY A 28 -7.94 5.78 5.68
C GLY A 28 -7.75 6.72 6.87
N HIS A 29 -6.89 7.74 6.76
CA HIS A 29 -6.73 8.80 7.75
C HIS A 29 -7.97 9.70 7.84
N PHE A 30 -8.52 10.07 6.70
CA PHE A 30 -9.68 10.94 6.60
C PHE A 30 -10.97 10.15 6.76
N TRP A 31 -11.01 8.96 6.16
CA TRP A 31 -12.19 8.11 6.03
C TRP A 31 -11.92 6.76 6.72
N PRO A 32 -12.10 6.67 8.05
CA PRO A 32 -11.81 5.46 8.81
C PRO A 32 -12.70 4.29 8.38
N LYS A 33 -12.17 3.07 8.49
CA LYS A 33 -12.88 1.82 8.11
C LYS A 33 -14.23 1.62 8.83
N ARG A 34 -14.40 2.18 10.03
CA ARG A 34 -15.60 2.04 10.86
C ARG A 34 -16.12 3.42 11.27
N GLY A 35 -17.44 3.54 11.35
CA GLY A 35 -18.13 4.78 11.73
C GLY A 35 -18.56 5.61 10.52
N PHE A 36 -19.30 6.69 10.80
CA PHE A 36 -19.86 7.58 9.77
C PHE A 36 -19.05 8.87 9.56
N LEU A 37 -18.05 9.12 10.40
CA LEU A 37 -17.27 10.35 10.34
C LEU A 37 -16.30 10.30 9.16
N ARG A 38 -16.47 11.21 8.20
CA ARG A 38 -15.54 11.45 7.09
C ARG A 38 -15.01 12.87 7.24
N ARG A 39 -13.72 12.99 7.49
CA ARG A 39 -13.07 14.30 7.62
C ARG A 39 -12.68 14.80 6.23
N PRO A 40 -12.78 16.11 5.95
CA PRO A 40 -12.22 16.70 4.75
C PRO A 40 -10.68 16.65 4.80
N GLY A 41 -10.06 16.63 3.62
CA GLY A 41 -8.60 16.63 3.46
C GLY A 41 -8.18 16.09 2.08
N LEU A 42 -6.88 16.17 1.79
CA LEU A 42 -6.32 15.69 0.52
C LEU A 42 -6.04 14.18 0.59
N ALA A 43 -6.93 13.41 -0.03
CA ALA A 43 -6.76 11.99 -0.28
C ALA A 43 -5.83 11.75 -1.48
N VAL A 44 -4.76 10.97 -1.28
CA VAL A 44 -3.78 10.64 -2.32
C VAL A 44 -3.80 9.13 -2.60
N VAL A 45 -3.75 8.78 -3.88
CA VAL A 45 -3.49 7.42 -4.38
C VAL A 45 -2.21 7.50 -5.20
N GLU A 46 -1.16 6.89 -4.70
CA GLU A 46 0.18 6.96 -5.28
C GLU A 46 0.52 5.60 -5.91
N PHE A 47 0.79 5.60 -7.23
CA PHE A 47 1.26 4.43 -7.95
C PHE A 47 2.79 4.40 -7.92
N LEU A 48 3.35 3.29 -7.46
CA LEU A 48 4.79 3.13 -7.28
C LEU A 48 5.43 2.39 -8.46
N ASP A 49 6.76 2.34 -8.47
CA ASP A 49 7.50 1.63 -9.52
C ASP A 49 7.08 0.15 -9.59
N PRO A 50 6.92 -0.41 -10.81
CA PRO A 50 6.57 -1.81 -10.99
C PRO A 50 7.60 -2.76 -10.37
N ILE A 51 7.10 -3.82 -9.76
CA ILE A 51 7.89 -4.99 -9.36
C ILE A 51 7.77 -6.01 -10.49
N GLU A 52 8.83 -6.09 -11.30
CA GLU A 52 8.95 -7.06 -12.41
C GLU A 52 8.83 -8.51 -11.92
N PRO A 53 8.28 -9.44 -12.74
CA PRO A 53 8.14 -10.84 -12.39
C PRO A 53 9.49 -11.55 -12.19
N GLY A 54 9.46 -12.68 -11.47
CA GLY A 54 10.63 -13.56 -11.30
C GLY A 54 11.25 -13.55 -9.90
N MET A 55 10.71 -12.76 -8.96
CA MET A 55 11.11 -12.84 -7.55
C MET A 55 10.49 -14.08 -6.87
N GLU A 56 11.19 -14.62 -5.86
CA GLU A 56 10.61 -15.60 -4.94
C GLU A 56 9.49 -14.94 -4.12
N ILE A 57 8.43 -15.69 -3.79
CA ILE A 57 7.20 -15.16 -3.18
C ILE A 57 7.48 -14.40 -1.89
N LYS A 58 8.29 -14.95 -0.98
CA LYS A 58 8.59 -14.28 0.29
C LYS A 58 9.31 -12.96 0.05
N ALA A 59 10.32 -12.96 -0.82
CA ALA A 59 11.06 -11.74 -1.19
C ALA A 59 10.17 -10.68 -1.85
N PHE A 60 9.26 -11.11 -2.73
CA PHE A 60 8.25 -10.25 -3.35
C PHE A 60 7.32 -9.63 -2.30
N MET A 61 6.77 -10.44 -1.39
CA MET A 61 5.84 -9.98 -0.36
C MET A 61 6.49 -8.99 0.61
N GLU A 62 7.74 -9.24 0.99
CA GLU A 62 8.53 -8.31 1.83
C GLU A 62 8.77 -6.98 1.11
N ARG A 63 9.20 -7.02 -0.17
CA ARG A 63 9.40 -5.81 -0.99
C ARG A 63 8.11 -5.01 -1.17
N LEU A 64 7.01 -5.70 -1.47
CA LEU A 64 5.69 -5.10 -1.67
C LEU A 64 5.22 -4.38 -0.41
N GLU A 65 5.31 -5.05 0.75
CA GLU A 65 4.92 -4.47 2.03
C GLU A 65 5.79 -3.26 2.38
N THR A 66 7.12 -3.37 2.26
CA THR A 66 8.02 -2.23 2.53
C THR A 66 7.71 -1.04 1.64
N ALA A 67 7.47 -1.24 0.34
CA ALA A 67 7.14 -0.15 -0.59
C ALA A 67 5.83 0.55 -0.19
N ILE A 68 4.75 -0.22 0.01
CA ILE A 68 3.43 0.37 0.30
C ILE A 68 3.42 1.08 1.66
N GLU A 69 3.98 0.46 2.71
CA GLU A 69 3.95 1.04 4.05
C GLU A 69 4.84 2.30 4.14
N SER A 70 6.04 2.29 3.54
CA SER A 70 6.95 3.44 3.59
C SER A 70 6.36 4.68 2.92
N HIS A 71 5.73 4.50 1.76
CA HIS A 71 5.08 5.58 1.02
C HIS A 71 3.78 6.04 1.70
N SER A 72 2.96 5.10 2.19
CA SER A 72 1.74 5.45 2.94
C SER A 72 2.07 6.24 4.21
N ASP A 73 3.14 5.88 4.93
CA ASP A 73 3.62 6.64 6.09
C ASP A 73 4.14 8.03 5.72
N ALA A 74 4.76 8.19 4.55
CA ALA A 74 5.14 9.51 4.04
C ALA A 74 3.91 10.39 3.77
N LEU A 75 2.93 9.87 3.04
CA LEU A 75 1.65 10.56 2.77
C LEU A 75 0.90 10.92 4.06
N LEU A 76 0.98 10.07 5.09
CA LEU A 76 0.41 10.34 6.41
C LEU A 76 1.14 11.46 7.15
N ARG A 77 2.48 11.52 7.07
CA ARG A 77 3.27 12.62 7.66
C ARG A 77 2.94 13.95 6.99
N GLU A 78 2.85 13.95 5.66
CA GLU A 78 2.46 15.14 4.88
C GLU A 78 1.07 15.63 5.27
N ALA A 79 0.08 14.73 5.31
CA ALA A 79 -1.29 15.06 5.72
C ALA A 79 -1.40 15.63 7.14
N ARG A 80 -0.52 15.20 8.07
CA ARG A 80 -0.47 15.73 9.45
C ARG A 80 0.29 17.06 9.56
N GLY A 81 1.23 17.32 8.65
CA GLY A 81 2.00 18.57 8.59
C GLY A 81 1.27 19.70 7.85
N GLN A 82 0.23 19.38 7.06
CA GLN A 82 -0.66 20.33 6.39
C GLN A 82 -1.73 20.94 7.33
N VAL A 83 -1.37 21.30 8.56
CA VAL A 83 -2.23 22.03 9.52
C VAL A 83 -1.89 23.51 9.53
#